data_AF-A0A3B4X648-F1
#
_entry.id   AF-A0A3B4X648-F1
#
_cell.length_a   1.000
_cell.length_b   1.000
_cell.length_c   1.000
_cell.angle_alpha   90.00
_cell.angle_beta   90.00
_cell.angle_gamma   90.00
#
_symmetry.space_group_name_H-M   'P 1'
#
loop_
_entity.id
_entity.type
_entity.pdbx_description
1 polymer ?
#
loop_
_entity_poly.entity_id
_entity_poly.type
_entity_poly.pdbx_seq_one_letter_code
_entity_poly.pdbx_strand_id
1 'polypeptide(L)'
;MNFLTTALVAPSSWIAVALLNGEYFQCLMTGTNASVLNSHLCADKSSQAHCEMYLYRLPCGTDGRVPQADRDNVLIKLRAESQVSILGWLLIAFIMLSNLMVTCLARCASPISYLQLKFWRAYAQEENDLINSYTAKHAKQLAERNLKSFFNQTPPEPLTTPSNKDWEKISSLYKFSTRDQYYSTLHRYVENCQETDSRMMRMTSASSGEATNTPAVLDFVDDARIAL
;
A
#
# COMPACT_ATOMS: atom_id res chain seq x y z
N MET A 1 -11.25 5.79 1.49
CA MET A 1 -9.95 5.78 2.20
C MET A 1 -8.89 6.04 1.13
N ASN A 2 -8.17 7.16 1.19
CA ASN A 2 -7.26 7.55 0.11
C ASN A 2 -6.02 6.64 0.16
N PHE A 3 -5.89 5.71 -0.79
CA PHE A 3 -4.79 4.75 -0.86
C PHE A 3 -3.41 5.42 -0.78
N LEU A 4 -3.27 6.60 -1.40
CA LEU A 4 -2.04 7.39 -1.37
C LEU A 4 -1.57 7.77 0.03
N THR A 5 -2.48 8.12 0.95
CA THR A 5 -2.08 8.59 2.28
C THR A 5 -1.56 7.46 3.15
N THR A 6 -2.04 6.23 2.95
CA THR A 6 -1.55 5.05 3.69
C THR A 6 -0.24 4.54 3.08
N ALA A 7 -0.14 4.54 1.74
CA ALA A 7 1.06 4.08 1.04
C ALA A 7 2.28 4.97 1.29
N LEU A 8 2.09 6.28 1.46
CA LEU A 8 3.19 7.23 1.65
C LEU A 8 3.80 7.20 3.06
N VAL A 9 3.12 6.62 4.05
CA VAL A 9 3.62 6.59 5.44
C VAL A 9 5.00 5.93 5.52
N ALA A 10 5.15 4.74 4.96
CA ALA A 10 6.42 4.00 5.05
C ALA A 10 7.59 4.71 4.34
N PRO A 11 7.47 5.17 3.08
CA PRO A 11 8.52 5.97 2.44
C PRO A 11 8.86 7.26 3.20
N SER A 12 7.85 7.99 3.67
CA SER A 12 8.08 9.25 4.40
C SER A 12 8.76 9.00 5.76
N SER A 13 8.38 7.93 6.47
CA SER A 13 9.05 7.51 7.70
C SER A 13 10.50 7.11 7.45
N TRP A 14 10.79 6.36 6.37
CA TRP A 14 12.16 5.97 6.02
C TRP A 14 13.03 7.20 5.73
N ILE A 15 12.53 8.16 4.94
CA ILE A 15 13.25 9.41 4.65
C ILE A 15 13.55 10.18 5.94
N ALA A 16 12.58 10.29 6.85
CA ALA A 16 12.78 10.96 8.13
C ALA A 16 13.89 10.30 8.96
N VAL A 17 13.90 8.96 9.04
CA VAL A 17 14.95 8.21 9.76
C VAL A 17 16.32 8.37 9.08
N ALA A 18 16.37 8.32 7.74
CA ALA A 18 17.60 8.51 6.99
C ALA A 18 18.20 9.92 7.20
N LEU A 19 17.35 10.95 7.29
CA LEU A 19 17.76 12.32 7.60
C LEU A 19 18.25 12.48 9.04
N LEU A 20 17.61 11.82 10.01
CA LEU A 20 18.06 11.83 11.42
C LEU A 20 19.40 11.10 11.62
N ASN A 21 19.66 10.02 10.87
CA ASN A 21 20.96 9.36 10.91
C ASN A 21 22.08 10.26 10.34
N GLY A 22 21.74 11.10 9.36
CA GLY A 22 22.62 12.15 8.84
C GLY A 22 23.77 11.67 7.94
N GLU A 23 24.08 10.37 7.89
CA GLU A 23 25.16 9.82 7.05
C GLU A 23 24.93 10.06 5.54
N TYR A 24 23.69 9.84 5.06
CA TYR A 24 23.31 10.11 3.68
C TYR A 24 23.41 11.60 3.35
N PHE A 25 23.01 12.45 4.30
CA PHE A 25 23.05 13.91 4.14
C PHE A 25 24.49 14.43 4.11
N GLN A 26 25.36 13.90 4.98
CA GLN A 26 26.79 14.19 4.98
C GLN A 26 27.42 13.88 3.62
N CYS A 27 27.17 12.68 3.09
CA CYS A 27 27.67 12.28 1.78
C CYS A 27 27.17 13.22 0.66
N LEU A 28 25.87 13.53 0.66
CA LEU A 28 25.26 14.42 -0.33
C LEU A 28 25.91 15.81 -0.31
N MET A 29 26.00 16.44 0.87
CA MET A 29 26.52 17.81 0.99
C MET A 29 27.99 17.92 0.62
N THR A 30 28.82 16.96 1.03
CA THR A 30 30.24 16.93 0.65
C THR A 30 30.49 16.73 -0.85
N GLY A 31 29.55 16.10 -1.57
CA GLY A 31 29.62 15.90 -3.01
C GLY A 31 29.07 17.07 -3.84
N THR A 32 28.48 18.09 -3.21
CA THR A 32 27.95 19.25 -3.94
C THR A 32 29.05 20.25 -4.29
N ASN A 33 29.06 20.74 -5.54
CA ASN A 33 30.00 21.76 -6.02
C ASN A 33 29.51 23.19 -5.69
N ALA A 34 28.94 23.40 -4.52
CA ALA A 34 28.46 24.71 -4.09
C ALA A 34 29.59 25.46 -3.36
N SER A 35 30.24 26.39 -4.05
CA SER A 35 31.40 27.14 -3.52
C SER A 35 31.12 27.85 -2.19
N VAL A 36 29.92 28.42 -2.03
CA VAL A 36 29.49 29.10 -0.81
C VAL A 36 29.38 28.13 0.38
N LEU A 37 28.79 26.96 0.16
CA LEU A 37 28.62 25.93 1.19
C LEU A 37 29.98 25.33 1.56
N ASN A 38 30.82 25.02 0.57
CA ASN A 38 32.13 24.43 0.76
C ASN A 38 33.06 25.39 1.53
N SER A 39 33.01 26.68 1.18
CA SER A 39 33.73 27.73 1.91
C SER A 39 33.22 27.89 3.35
N HIS A 40 31.91 27.82 3.59
CA HIS A 40 31.35 27.86 4.95
C HIS A 40 31.73 26.64 5.81
N LEU A 41 31.82 25.46 5.20
CA LEU A 41 32.20 24.22 5.87
C LEU A 41 33.69 24.17 6.22
N CYS A 42 34.55 24.65 5.31
CA CYS A 42 36.00 24.72 5.46
C CYS A 42 36.51 26.05 6.04
N ALA A 43 35.62 26.97 6.44
CA ALA A 43 35.97 28.21 7.11
C ALA A 43 36.75 27.89 8.41
N ASP A 44 37.77 28.70 8.71
CA ASP A 44 38.64 28.57 9.89
C ASP A 44 39.57 27.35 9.90
N LYS A 45 39.76 26.67 8.75
CA LYS A 45 40.67 25.52 8.64
C LYS A 45 42.07 25.94 8.18
N SER A 46 43.09 25.30 8.77
CA SER A 46 44.51 25.55 8.50
C SER A 46 44.89 25.46 7.02
N SER A 47 44.10 24.72 6.23
CA SER A 47 44.26 24.55 4.79
C SER A 47 42.89 24.57 4.08
N GLN A 48 42.23 25.74 4.05
CA GLN A 48 40.91 25.90 3.45
C GLN A 48 40.84 25.41 2.00
N ALA A 49 41.77 25.82 1.13
CA ALA A 49 41.80 25.41 -0.27
C ALA A 49 41.97 23.88 -0.46
N HIS A 50 42.69 23.23 0.46
CA HIS A 50 42.86 21.77 0.44
C HIS A 50 41.62 21.05 0.98
N CYS A 51 40.99 21.61 2.01
CA CYS A 51 39.71 21.13 2.54
C CYS A 51 38.61 21.17 1.47
N GLU A 52 38.49 22.27 0.73
CA GLU A 52 37.51 22.43 -0.36
C GLU A 52 37.77 21.44 -1.51
N MET A 53 39.04 21.23 -1.88
CA MET A 53 39.43 20.31 -2.96
C MET A 53 39.12 18.84 -2.64
N TYR A 54 39.23 18.43 -1.37
CA TYR A 54 39.06 17.03 -0.96
C TYR A 54 37.75 16.78 -0.21
N LEU A 55 36.84 17.75 -0.14
CA LEU A 55 35.59 17.71 0.63
C LEU A 55 34.78 16.41 0.38
N TYR A 56 34.62 16.02 -0.89
CA TYR A 56 33.86 14.84 -1.31
C TYR A 56 34.44 13.50 -0.83
N ARG A 57 35.70 13.46 -0.39
CA ARG A 57 36.36 12.25 0.12
C ARG A 57 36.31 12.12 1.64
N LEU A 58 35.95 13.18 2.37
CA LEU A 58 35.92 13.15 3.84
C LEU A 58 35.02 12.04 4.42
N PRO A 59 33.84 11.70 3.85
CA PRO A 59 33.01 10.61 4.35
C PRO A 59 33.65 9.22 4.19
N CYS A 60 34.53 9.04 3.21
CA CYS A 60 35.08 7.73 2.81
C CYS A 60 36.28 7.24 3.63
N GLY A 61 36.88 8.09 4.49
CA GLY A 61 37.97 7.69 5.39
C GLY A 61 39.34 8.34 5.10
N THR A 62 40.34 7.98 5.91
CA THR A 62 41.59 8.72 6.11
C THR A 62 42.60 8.55 4.95
N ASP A 63 42.52 9.41 3.93
CA ASP A 63 43.53 9.48 2.85
C ASP A 63 44.84 10.18 3.30
N GLY A 64 44.98 10.58 4.57
CA GLY A 64 46.15 11.27 5.12
C GLY A 64 46.40 12.70 4.60
N ARG A 65 45.57 13.17 3.65
CA ARG A 65 45.70 14.49 3.00
C ARG A 65 45.09 15.63 3.81
N VAL A 66 44.08 15.32 4.65
CA VAL A 66 43.43 16.29 5.55
C VAL A 66 43.66 15.82 6.99
N PRO A 67 44.06 16.70 7.92
CA PRO A 67 44.18 16.35 9.33
C PRO A 67 42.89 15.73 9.87
N GLN A 68 43.01 14.64 10.63
CA GLN A 68 41.85 13.90 11.13
C GLN A 68 40.94 14.78 12.01
N ALA A 69 41.51 15.69 12.79
CA ALA A 69 40.76 16.67 13.58
C ALA A 69 39.93 17.64 12.72
N ASP A 70 40.41 18.04 11.54
CA ASP A 70 39.67 18.93 10.64
C ASP A 70 38.55 18.18 9.91
N ARG A 71 38.81 16.94 9.50
CA ARG A 71 37.79 16.04 8.96
C ARG A 71 36.65 15.82 9.96
N ASP A 72 36.98 15.43 11.19
CA ASP A 72 35.98 15.10 12.19
C ASP A 72 35.19 16.35 12.58
N ASN A 73 35.83 17.52 12.65
CA ASN A 73 35.13 18.79 12.85
C ASN A 73 34.16 19.13 11.71
N VAL A 74 34.54 18.91 10.44
CA VAL A 74 33.64 19.16 9.30
C VAL A 74 32.47 18.18 9.29
N LEU A 75 32.71 16.89 9.56
CA LEU A 75 31.67 15.87 9.64
C LEU A 75 30.73 16.08 10.84
N ILE A 76 31.28 16.48 12.00
CA ILE A 76 30.49 16.87 13.16
C ILE A 76 29.72 18.14 12.84
N LYS A 77 30.31 19.14 12.19
CA LYS A 77 29.60 20.35 11.75
C LYS A 77 28.45 19.98 10.82
N LEU A 78 28.64 19.10 9.84
CA LEU A 78 27.57 18.62 8.95
C LEU A 78 26.48 17.79 9.67
N ARG A 79 26.85 17.01 10.69
CA ARG A 79 25.90 16.25 11.51
C ARG A 79 25.13 17.15 12.48
N ALA A 80 25.84 18.12 13.04
CA ALA A 80 25.39 19.05 14.07
C ALA A 80 24.88 20.37 13.49
N GLU A 81 24.96 20.57 12.17
CA GLU A 81 24.23 21.59 11.42
C GLU A 81 22.79 21.33 11.82
N SER A 82 22.33 22.14 12.77
CA SER A 82 21.05 22.00 13.45
C SER A 82 19.94 21.91 12.41
N GLN A 83 20.16 22.50 11.23
CA GLN A 83 19.32 22.41 10.04
C GLN A 83 18.94 20.99 9.61
N VAL A 84 19.82 19.99 9.69
CA VAL A 84 19.55 18.62 9.21
C VAL A 84 18.66 17.87 10.19
N SER A 85 19.03 17.91 11.47
CA SER A 85 18.22 17.35 12.55
C SER A 85 16.87 18.05 12.63
N ILE A 86 16.84 19.39 12.55
CA ILE A 86 15.62 20.19 12.51
C ILE A 86 14.78 19.81 11.28
N LEU A 87 15.36 19.61 10.09
CA LEU A 87 14.59 19.19 8.90
C LEU A 87 13.97 17.80 9.08
N GLY A 88 14.69 16.85 9.68
CA GLY A 88 14.17 15.54 10.04
C GLY A 88 13.00 15.63 11.03
N TRP A 89 13.16 16.37 12.13
CA TRP A 89 12.11 16.58 13.13
C TRP A 89 10.90 17.37 12.59
N LEU A 90 11.13 18.39 11.76
CA LEU A 90 10.08 19.15 11.08
C LEU A 90 9.29 18.27 10.11
N LEU A 91 9.98 17.41 9.35
CA LEU A 91 9.33 16.46 8.46
C LEU A 91 8.45 15.48 9.25
N ILE A 92 8.94 14.94 10.36
CA ILE A 92 8.15 14.07 11.26
C ILE A 92 6.92 14.81 11.78
N ALA A 93 7.09 16.03 12.30
CA ALA A 93 5.99 16.84 12.80
C ALA A 93 4.95 17.12 11.71
N PHE A 94 5.38 17.41 10.48
CA PHE A 94 4.52 17.61 9.33
C PHE A 94 3.75 16.35 8.93
N ILE A 95 4.39 15.18 8.92
CA ILE A 95 3.74 13.90 8.65
C ILE A 95 2.66 13.61 9.70
N MET A 96 2.96 13.84 10.99
CA MET A 96 1.98 13.62 12.06
C MET A 96 0.78 14.57 11.94
N LEU A 97 1.03 15.86 11.71
CA LEU A 97 -0.01 16.87 11.59
C LEU A 97 -0.89 16.65 10.36
N SER A 98 -0.29 16.33 9.21
CA SER A 98 -1.03 16.04 7.97
C SER A 98 -1.91 14.80 8.11
N ASN A 99 -1.41 13.72 8.71
CA ASN A 99 -2.22 12.52 8.98
C ASN A 99 -3.40 12.82 9.92
N LEU A 100 -3.17 13.61 10.97
CA LEU A 100 -4.23 14.04 11.88
C LEU A 100 -5.29 14.86 11.14
N MET A 101 -4.87 15.84 10.33
CA MET A 101 -5.77 16.68 9.54
C MET A 101 -6.59 15.86 8.54
N VAL A 102 -5.95 14.99 7.75
CA VAL A 102 -6.65 14.12 6.79
C VAL A 102 -7.64 13.22 7.50
N THR A 103 -7.26 12.63 8.63
CA THR A 103 -8.15 11.77 9.43
C THR A 103 -9.33 12.56 9.97
N CYS A 104 -9.08 13.75 10.52
CA CYS A 104 -10.12 14.64 11.04
C CYS A 104 -11.10 15.04 9.94
N LEU A 105 -10.60 15.53 8.80
CA LEU A 105 -11.43 15.91 7.65
C LEU A 105 -12.24 14.71 7.12
N ALA A 106 -11.63 13.53 6.99
CA ALA A 106 -12.33 12.33 6.55
C ALA A 106 -13.45 11.89 7.53
N ARG A 107 -13.26 12.12 8.83
CA ARG A 107 -14.27 11.81 9.86
C ARG A 107 -15.37 12.88 9.92
N CYS A 108 -15.03 14.15 9.87
CA CYS A 108 -15.97 15.28 9.91
C CYS A 108 -16.81 15.38 8.62
N ALA A 109 -16.25 15.02 7.47
CA ALA A 109 -16.98 14.97 6.20
C ALA A 109 -17.77 13.66 6.00
N SER A 110 -17.69 12.71 6.94
CA SER A 110 -18.43 11.46 6.82
C SER A 110 -19.91 11.69 7.13
N PRO A 111 -20.84 11.40 6.19
CA PRO A 111 -22.27 11.56 6.41
C PRO A 111 -22.88 10.47 7.31
N ILE A 112 -22.05 9.58 7.87
CA ILE A 112 -22.48 8.35 8.57
C ILE A 112 -22.18 8.46 10.05
N SER A 113 -23.12 8.02 10.90
CA SER A 113 -22.89 7.93 12.34
C SER A 113 -21.69 7.04 12.68
N TYR A 114 -20.89 7.42 13.68
CA TYR A 114 -19.73 6.64 14.12
C TYR A 114 -20.08 5.17 14.43
N LEU A 115 -21.25 4.93 15.04
CA LEU A 115 -21.69 3.57 15.38
C LEU A 115 -21.99 2.73 14.13
N GLN A 116 -22.66 3.33 13.15
CA GLN A 116 -22.95 2.67 11.86
C GLN A 116 -21.67 2.37 11.08
N LEU A 117 -20.70 3.29 11.10
CA LEU A 117 -19.39 3.05 10.49
C LEU A 117 -18.62 1.92 11.19
N LYS A 118 -18.71 1.83 12.54
CA LYS A 118 -18.10 0.74 13.31
C LYS A 118 -18.72 -0.61 12.93
N PHE A 119 -20.06 -0.67 12.89
CA PHE A 119 -20.78 -1.86 12.45
C PHE A 119 -20.38 -2.25 11.03
N TRP A 120 -20.34 -1.29 10.11
CA TRP A 120 -19.98 -1.56 8.72
C TRP A 120 -18.56 -2.13 8.59
N ARG A 121 -17.58 -1.60 9.33
CA ARG A 121 -16.22 -2.17 9.33
C ARG A 121 -16.20 -3.61 9.83
N ALA A 122 -16.93 -3.90 10.90
CA ALA A 122 -17.03 -5.26 11.43
C ALA A 122 -17.69 -6.20 10.43
N TYR A 123 -18.80 -5.77 9.80
CA TYR A 123 -19.47 -6.53 8.75
C TYR A 123 -18.53 -6.83 7.58
N ALA A 124 -17.81 -5.82 7.06
CA ALA A 124 -16.91 -6.01 5.93
C ALA A 124 -15.75 -6.97 6.24
N GLN A 125 -15.25 -6.94 7.48
CA GLN A 125 -14.21 -7.88 7.92
C GLN A 125 -14.73 -9.32 7.98
N GLU A 126 -15.85 -9.54 8.69
CA GLU A 126 -16.46 -10.86 8.81
C GLU A 126 -16.91 -11.42 7.45
N GLU A 127 -17.48 -10.58 6.58
CA GLU A 127 -17.85 -10.96 5.22
C GLU A 127 -16.62 -11.46 4.43
N ASN A 128 -15.50 -10.74 4.51
CA ASN A 128 -14.27 -11.15 3.83
C ASN A 128 -13.71 -12.48 4.36
N ASP A 129 -13.70 -12.66 5.69
CA ASP A 129 -13.22 -13.90 6.32
C ASP A 129 -14.11 -15.10 5.93
N LEU A 130 -15.43 -14.91 5.91
CA LEU A 130 -16.39 -15.91 5.47
C LEU A 130 -16.26 -16.22 3.98
N ILE A 131 -16.09 -15.20 3.11
CA ILE A 131 -15.87 -15.40 1.67
C ILE A 131 -14.61 -16.23 1.42
N ASN A 132 -13.50 -15.91 2.10
CA ASN A 132 -12.25 -16.65 1.93
C ASN A 132 -12.41 -18.12 2.36
N SER A 133 -13.01 -18.36 3.52
CA SER A 133 -13.27 -19.71 4.03
C SER A 133 -14.23 -20.50 3.13
N TYR A 134 -15.31 -19.88 2.68
CA TYR A 134 -16.32 -20.52 1.81
C TYR A 134 -15.75 -20.81 0.42
N THR A 135 -15.05 -19.85 -0.19
CA THR A 135 -14.44 -20.00 -1.51
C THR A 135 -13.40 -21.10 -1.52
N ALA A 136 -12.54 -21.19 -0.49
CA ALA A 136 -11.56 -22.26 -0.37
C ALA A 136 -12.22 -23.65 -0.25
N LYS A 137 -13.28 -23.77 0.56
CA LYS A 137 -14.05 -25.02 0.68
C LYS A 137 -14.73 -25.41 -0.63
N HIS A 138 -15.36 -24.44 -1.30
CA HIS A 138 -16.06 -24.67 -2.56
C HIS A 138 -15.09 -25.06 -3.68
N ALA A 139 -13.93 -24.40 -3.77
CA ALA A 139 -12.87 -24.74 -4.71
C ALA A 139 -12.35 -26.17 -4.49
N LYS A 140 -12.15 -26.56 -3.23
CA LYS A 140 -11.75 -27.94 -2.86
C LYS A 140 -12.80 -28.96 -3.31
N GLN A 141 -14.08 -28.73 -3.02
CA GLN A 141 -15.17 -29.61 -3.44
C GLN A 141 -15.24 -29.77 -4.97
N LEU A 142 -15.09 -28.66 -5.70
CA LEU A 142 -15.07 -28.68 -7.16
C LEU A 142 -13.88 -29.49 -7.70
N ALA A 143 -12.69 -29.31 -7.11
CA ALA A 143 -11.49 -30.06 -7.48
C ALA A 143 -11.67 -31.58 -7.21
N GLU A 144 -12.14 -31.95 -6.02
CA GLU A 144 -12.39 -33.36 -5.64
C GLU A 144 -13.41 -34.02 -6.58
N ARG A 145 -14.50 -33.33 -6.90
CA ARG A 145 -15.51 -33.80 -7.86
C ARG A 145 -14.90 -34.06 -9.24
N ASN A 146 -14.09 -33.11 -9.75
CA ASN A 146 -13.45 -33.23 -11.06
C ASN A 146 -12.45 -34.40 -11.09
N LEU A 147 -11.64 -34.54 -10.05
CA LEU A 147 -10.69 -35.65 -9.93
C LEU A 147 -11.41 -37.00 -9.89
N LYS A 148 -12.46 -37.13 -9.07
CA LYS A 148 -13.26 -38.36 -8.97
C LYS A 148 -13.90 -38.73 -10.32
N SER A 149 -14.49 -37.76 -11.00
CA SER A 149 -15.10 -37.95 -12.33
C SER A 149 -14.07 -38.35 -13.38
N PHE A 150 -12.89 -37.72 -13.38
CA PHE A 150 -11.80 -38.02 -14.30
C PHE A 150 -11.25 -39.44 -14.12
N PHE A 151 -10.91 -39.84 -12.89
CA PHE A 151 -10.31 -41.15 -12.63
C PHE A 151 -11.32 -42.31 -12.73
N ASN A 152 -12.60 -42.08 -12.41
CA ASN A 152 -13.63 -43.12 -12.53
C ASN A 152 -14.32 -43.14 -13.91
N GLN A 153 -13.97 -42.22 -14.82
CA GLN A 153 -14.59 -42.05 -16.14
C GLN A 153 -16.13 -41.91 -16.08
N THR A 154 -16.65 -41.33 -15.00
CA THR A 154 -18.08 -41.09 -14.81
C THR A 154 -18.43 -39.64 -15.09
N PRO A 155 -19.63 -39.31 -15.62
CA PRO A 155 -20.04 -37.92 -15.79
C PRO A 155 -20.03 -37.17 -14.45
N PRO A 156 -19.64 -35.88 -14.43
CA PRO A 156 -19.48 -35.14 -13.20
C PRO A 156 -20.83 -34.71 -12.61
N GLU A 157 -20.97 -34.83 -11.28
CA GLU A 157 -22.20 -34.42 -10.56
C GLU A 157 -22.45 -32.91 -10.69
N PRO A 158 -23.70 -32.43 -10.79
CA PRO A 158 -23.98 -31.00 -10.94
C PRO A 158 -23.52 -30.21 -9.70
N LEU A 159 -22.59 -29.28 -9.90
CA LEU A 159 -22.12 -28.35 -8.88
C LEU A 159 -22.15 -26.95 -9.46
N THR A 160 -23.02 -26.10 -8.93
CA THR A 160 -23.23 -24.74 -9.44
C THR A 160 -22.19 -23.79 -8.88
N THR A 161 -21.43 -23.17 -9.78
CA THR A 161 -20.50 -22.07 -9.48
C THR A 161 -21.06 -20.77 -10.06
N PRO A 162 -20.90 -19.62 -9.38
CA PRO A 162 -21.29 -18.33 -9.93
C PRO A 162 -20.61 -18.04 -11.28
N SER A 163 -21.30 -17.34 -12.18
CA SER A 163 -20.75 -17.00 -13.50
C SER A 163 -19.68 -15.92 -13.40
N ASN A 164 -18.83 -15.78 -14.43
CA ASN A 164 -17.81 -14.72 -14.48
C ASN A 164 -18.43 -13.31 -14.35
N LYS A 165 -19.61 -13.09 -14.92
CA LYS A 165 -20.34 -11.81 -14.81
C LYS A 165 -20.78 -11.52 -13.38
N ASP A 166 -21.06 -12.56 -12.59
CA ASP A 166 -21.44 -12.40 -11.19
C ASP A 166 -20.22 -12.04 -10.33
N TRP A 167 -19.09 -12.69 -10.59
CA TRP A 167 -17.79 -12.35 -9.98
C TRP A 167 -17.37 -10.90 -10.28
N GLU A 168 -17.51 -10.46 -11.54
CA GLU A 168 -17.19 -9.09 -11.93
C GLU A 168 -18.04 -8.07 -11.17
N LYS A 169 -19.35 -8.30 -11.07
CA LYS A 169 -20.28 -7.40 -10.35
C LYS A 169 -19.91 -7.24 -8.87
N ILE A 170 -19.62 -8.33 -8.17
CA ILE A 170 -19.28 -8.26 -6.74
C ILE A 170 -17.88 -7.67 -6.50
N SER A 171 -16.98 -7.74 -7.49
CA SER A 171 -15.62 -7.16 -7.41
C SER A 171 -15.54 -5.65 -7.68
N SER A 172 -16.65 -5.02 -8.10
CA SER A 172 -16.67 -3.59 -8.39
C SER A 172 -16.40 -2.72 -7.16
N LEU A 173 -15.86 -1.51 -7.36
CA LEU A 173 -15.62 -0.58 -6.27
C LEU A 173 -16.95 -0.18 -5.61
N TYR A 174 -17.10 -0.52 -4.33
CA TYR A 174 -18.26 -0.12 -3.55
C TYR A 174 -18.34 1.40 -3.43
N LYS A 175 -19.48 1.97 -3.84
CA LYS A 175 -19.83 3.38 -3.63
C LYS A 175 -20.98 3.46 -2.64
N PHE A 176 -20.73 4.08 -1.50
CA PHE A 176 -21.75 4.30 -0.49
C PHE A 176 -22.85 5.24 -1.03
N SER A 177 -24.11 4.84 -0.83
CA SER A 177 -25.30 5.64 -1.11
C SER A 177 -26.06 5.84 0.19
N THR A 178 -26.46 7.07 0.50
CA THR A 178 -27.33 7.33 1.67
C THR A 178 -28.77 6.87 1.45
N ARG A 179 -29.15 6.53 0.21
CA ARG A 179 -30.50 6.08 -0.16
C ARG A 179 -30.66 4.57 -0.07
N ASP A 180 -29.57 3.82 -0.24
CA ASP A 180 -29.59 2.36 -0.30
C ASP A 180 -28.67 1.79 0.79
N GLN A 181 -29.24 1.09 1.78
CA GLN A 181 -28.52 0.59 2.96
C GLN A 181 -27.74 -0.73 2.71
N TYR A 182 -26.98 -0.80 1.62
CA TYR A 182 -26.11 -1.96 1.37
C TYR A 182 -24.76 -1.78 2.05
N TYR A 183 -24.22 -2.83 2.67
CA TYR A 183 -22.91 -2.78 3.35
C TYR A 183 -21.74 -3.27 2.48
N SER A 184 -22.03 -3.95 1.38
CA SER A 184 -21.03 -4.44 0.41
C SER A 184 -21.65 -4.54 -0.98
N THR A 185 -20.80 -4.73 -1.99
CA THR A 185 -21.23 -5.04 -3.36
C THR A 185 -21.86 -6.43 -3.44
N LEU A 186 -21.42 -7.38 -2.61
CA LEU A 186 -22.02 -8.70 -2.51
C LEU A 186 -23.43 -8.62 -1.91
N HIS A 187 -23.61 -7.90 -0.80
CA HIS A 187 -24.92 -7.63 -0.21
C HIS A 187 -25.86 -6.99 -1.24
N ARG A 188 -25.39 -5.95 -1.94
CA ARG A 188 -26.17 -5.31 -3.01
C ARG A 188 -26.53 -6.29 -4.14
N TYR A 189 -25.61 -7.14 -4.53
CA TYR A 189 -25.83 -8.12 -5.59
C TYR A 189 -26.92 -9.12 -5.18
N VAL A 190 -26.85 -9.67 -3.97
CA VAL A 190 -27.83 -10.67 -3.47
C VAL A 190 -29.23 -10.09 -3.39
N GLU A 191 -29.39 -8.90 -2.82
CA GLU A 191 -30.69 -8.23 -2.67
C GLU A 191 -31.30 -7.89 -4.05
N ASN A 192 -30.50 -7.38 -4.98
CA ASN A 192 -30.97 -7.04 -6.32
C ASN A 192 -31.22 -8.29 -7.19
N CYS A 193 -30.47 -9.37 -6.98
CA CYS A 193 -30.73 -10.64 -7.66
C CYS A 193 -32.12 -11.18 -7.31
N GLN A 194 -32.57 -11.05 -6.06
CA GLN A 194 -33.93 -11.45 -5.67
C GLN A 194 -35.02 -10.62 -6.35
N GLU A 195 -34.83 -9.29 -6.48
CA GLU A 195 -35.77 -8.45 -7.23
C GLU A 195 -35.82 -8.81 -8.72
N THR A 196 -34.66 -9.12 -9.29
CA THR A 196 -34.54 -9.50 -10.70
C THR A 196 -35.16 -10.86 -10.94
N ASP A 197 -34.98 -11.84 -10.06
CA ASP A 197 -35.56 -13.18 -10.17
C ASP A 197 -37.08 -13.16 -9.91
N SER A 198 -37.56 -12.28 -9.02
CA SER A 198 -39.00 -12.02 -8.81
C SER A 198 -39.65 -11.36 -10.04
N ARG A 199 -38.90 -10.48 -10.74
CA ARG A 199 -39.33 -9.86 -12.01
C ARG A 199 -39.16 -10.83 -13.19
N MET A 200 -38.14 -11.69 -13.14
CA MET A 200 -37.84 -12.70 -14.14
C MET A 200 -38.85 -13.83 -14.07
N MET A 201 -39.32 -14.28 -12.89
CA MET A 201 -40.45 -15.23 -12.77
C MET A 201 -41.73 -14.74 -13.45
N ARG A 202 -41.90 -13.42 -13.66
CA ARG A 202 -42.98 -12.88 -14.49
C ARG A 202 -42.68 -12.91 -16.01
N MET A 203 -41.43 -13.12 -16.42
CA MET A 203 -40.95 -13.13 -17.80
C MET A 203 -40.38 -14.49 -18.29
N THR A 204 -39.99 -15.44 -17.42
CA THR A 204 -39.37 -16.73 -17.78
C THR A 204 -40.34 -17.77 -18.35
N SER A 205 -41.55 -17.38 -18.73
CA SER A 205 -42.35 -18.11 -19.71
C SER A 205 -41.78 -18.04 -21.14
N ALA A 206 -40.64 -17.37 -21.37
CA ALA A 206 -40.03 -17.30 -22.70
C ALA A 206 -38.49 -17.45 -22.71
N SER A 207 -38.07 -18.66 -23.11
CA SER A 207 -36.85 -19.02 -23.87
C SER A 207 -35.46 -18.94 -23.21
N SER A 208 -34.81 -20.11 -23.21
CA SER A 208 -33.38 -20.36 -22.97
C SER A 208 -32.49 -20.02 -24.16
N GLY A 209 -31.21 -19.79 -23.93
CA GLY A 209 -30.18 -19.77 -24.98
C GLY A 209 -28.79 -19.47 -24.43
N GLU A 210 -27.93 -20.48 -24.46
CA GLU A 210 -26.59 -20.58 -23.87
C GLU A 210 -25.49 -20.07 -24.82
N ALA A 211 -24.38 -19.54 -24.29
CA ALA A 211 -23.12 -19.37 -25.03
C ALA A 211 -21.90 -19.32 -24.10
N THR A 212 -21.01 -20.29 -24.30
CA THR A 212 -19.72 -20.53 -23.63
C THR A 212 -18.61 -19.69 -24.25
N ASN A 213 -17.74 -19.08 -23.43
CA ASN A 213 -16.41 -18.60 -23.82
C ASN A 213 -15.46 -18.71 -22.59
N THR A 214 -14.49 -19.62 -22.66
CA THR A 214 -13.45 -19.82 -21.63
C THR A 214 -12.12 -19.20 -22.04
N PRO A 215 -11.46 -18.41 -21.17
CA PRO A 215 -10.02 -18.23 -21.23
C PRO A 215 -9.30 -19.04 -20.13
N ALA A 216 -8.06 -19.41 -20.46
CA ALA A 216 -7.17 -20.23 -19.65
C ALA A 216 -6.74 -19.55 -18.33
N VAL A 217 -6.47 -20.39 -17.33
CA VAL A 217 -6.00 -20.10 -15.97
C VAL A 217 -4.82 -19.11 -16.00
N LEU A 218 -5.02 -17.93 -15.42
CA LEU A 218 -3.94 -16.98 -15.10
C LEU A 218 -3.37 -17.36 -13.73
N ASP A 219 -2.18 -17.96 -13.78
CA ASP A 219 -1.28 -18.18 -12.66
C ASP A 219 -0.65 -16.83 -12.27
N PHE A 220 -1.21 -16.18 -11.25
CA PHE A 220 -0.57 -15.07 -10.54
C PHE A 220 -0.86 -15.25 -9.05
N VAL A 221 -0.10 -16.16 -8.42
CA VAL A 221 0.08 -16.15 -6.97
C VAL A 221 1.57 -16.20 -6.69
N ASP A 222 2.09 -15.10 -6.16
CA ASP A 222 3.43 -14.91 -5.64
C ASP A 222 3.85 -16.06 -4.70
N ASP A 223 4.97 -16.71 -5.01
CA ASP A 223 5.71 -17.53 -4.04
C ASP A 223 7.07 -16.86 -3.78
N ALA A 224 7.03 -15.70 -3.12
CA ALA A 224 8.21 -15.10 -2.49
C ALA A 224 8.31 -15.60 -1.04
N ARG A 225 8.51 -16.91 -0.86
CA ARG A 225 9.09 -17.44 0.39
C ARG A 225 10.59 -17.16 0.37
N ILE A 226 10.99 -16.01 0.92
CA ILE A 226 12.38 -15.84 1.36
C ILE A 226 12.51 -16.60 2.67
N ALA A 227 12.94 -17.85 2.57
CA ALA A 227 13.57 -18.59 3.64
C ALA A 227 15.07 -18.67 3.33
N LEU A 228 15.84 -17.77 3.97
CA LEU A 228 17.18 -17.95 4.56
C LEU A 228 17.75 -16.60 4.97
#